data_AF-F0GHB9-F1
#
_entry.id   AF-F0GHB9-F1
#
_cell.length_a   1.000
_cell.length_b   1.000
_cell.length_c   1.000
_cell.angle_alpha   90.00
_cell.angle_beta   90.00
_cell.angle_gamma   90.00
#
_symmetry.space_group_name_H-M   'P 1'
#
loop_
_entity.id
_entity.type
_entity.pdbx_description
1 polymer ?
#
loop_
_entity_poly.entity_id
_entity_poly.type
_entity_poly.pdbx_seq_one_letter_code
_entity_poly.pdbx_strand_id
1 'polypeptide(L)'
;RALAAAERAIGCRRGIVLDAHVDAERERAIAAYGARIVRIAGNYDESVVHAAQLADANGWHVVSDTSYDGYEAIPRDVMQGYGVIAAEALAQQRADDDGRPFTHVFLQGGVGGLAAGVASYLWERDGARRPHFIVVEPRQADCLYQSALAGQASKATGSVDSVMAGLACGEASPLAWDFLEPCIDHFMLIDDDDAVQAMRDLAAGSERDVPFVSGESGAAGVAGLAVLMRDPARARQAGLDAHSRVLAINTEGATAPSVYRQCVGDTA
;
A
#
# COMPACT_ATOMS: atom_id res chain seq x y z
N ARG A 1 -10.88 -7.55 2.75
CA ARG A 1 -10.89 -8.59 3.84
C ARG A 1 -11.20 -8.00 5.22
N ALA A 2 -10.50 -6.95 5.68
CA ALA A 2 -10.71 -6.35 6.99
C ALA A 2 -12.17 -5.92 7.23
N LEU A 3 -12.82 -5.31 6.23
CA LEU A 3 -14.23 -4.94 6.29
C LEU A 3 -15.15 -6.14 6.59
N ALA A 4 -14.96 -7.27 5.91
CA ALA A 4 -15.73 -8.50 6.16
C ALA A 4 -15.53 -9.04 7.59
N ALA A 5 -14.31 -8.91 8.14
CA ALA A 5 -14.03 -9.27 9.52
C ALA A 5 -14.74 -8.35 10.52
N ALA A 6 -14.73 -7.04 10.26
CA ALA A 6 -15.45 -6.05 11.06
C ALA A 6 -16.97 -6.28 11.02
N GLU A 7 -17.53 -6.48 9.82
CA GLU A 7 -18.93 -6.86 9.59
C GLU A 7 -19.36 -8.06 10.43
N ARG A 8 -18.54 -9.13 10.43
CA ARG A 8 -18.79 -10.32 11.25
C ARG A 8 -18.76 -10.00 12.75
N ALA A 9 -17.80 -9.20 13.20
CA ALA A 9 -17.63 -8.85 14.61
C ALA A 9 -18.80 -8.01 15.15
N ILE A 10 -19.31 -7.06 14.35
CA ILE A 10 -20.41 -6.16 14.74
C ILE A 10 -21.80 -6.73 14.44
N GLY A 11 -21.88 -7.84 13.68
CA GLY A 11 -23.15 -8.47 13.31
C GLY A 11 -23.87 -7.81 12.12
N CYS A 12 -23.19 -6.98 11.34
CA CYS A 12 -23.73 -6.34 10.14
C CYS A 12 -23.24 -7.11 8.90
N ARG A 13 -24.08 -7.96 8.30
CA ARG A 13 -23.67 -8.73 7.10
C ARG A 13 -24.14 -8.03 5.84
N ARG A 14 -23.23 -7.55 5.01
CA ARG A 14 -23.56 -6.94 3.72
C ARG A 14 -22.77 -7.63 2.60
N GLY A 15 -22.39 -6.86 1.58
CA GLY A 15 -21.73 -7.34 0.38
C GLY A 15 -20.33 -6.75 0.24
N ILE A 16 -19.37 -7.59 -0.16
CA ILE A 16 -18.05 -7.16 -0.62
C ILE A 16 -18.03 -7.28 -2.13
N VAL A 17 -17.79 -6.16 -2.80
CA VAL A 17 -17.62 -6.12 -4.26
C VAL A 17 -16.17 -6.43 -4.59
N LEU A 18 -15.94 -7.34 -5.53
CA LEU A 18 -14.61 -7.71 -6.03
C LEU A 18 -14.57 -7.51 -7.55
N ASP A 19 -13.44 -7.06 -8.07
CA ASP A 19 -13.19 -7.00 -9.51
C ASP A 19 -12.92 -8.39 -10.11
N ALA A 20 -12.75 -8.46 -11.42
CA ALA A 20 -12.57 -9.72 -12.14
C ALA A 20 -11.26 -10.47 -11.80
N HIS A 21 -10.22 -9.74 -11.39
CA HIS A 21 -8.85 -10.25 -11.27
C HIS A 21 -8.50 -10.69 -9.85
N VAL A 22 -9.36 -10.43 -8.85
CA VAL A 22 -9.12 -10.90 -7.48
C VAL A 22 -9.00 -12.42 -7.44
N ASP A 23 -7.86 -12.91 -6.96
CA ASP A 23 -7.56 -14.34 -6.85
C ASP A 23 -8.59 -15.11 -6.00
N ALA A 24 -8.83 -16.37 -6.35
CA ALA A 24 -9.82 -17.22 -5.69
C ALA A 24 -9.45 -17.57 -4.23
N GLU A 25 -8.17 -17.61 -3.87
CA GLU A 25 -7.74 -17.78 -2.48
C GLU A 25 -8.07 -16.54 -1.64
N ARG A 26 -7.87 -15.35 -2.22
CA ARG A 26 -8.24 -14.07 -1.59
C ARG A 26 -9.75 -13.96 -1.41
N GLU A 27 -10.55 -14.31 -2.43
CA GLU A 27 -12.02 -14.36 -2.31
C GLU A 27 -12.46 -15.31 -1.19
N ARG A 28 -11.93 -16.54 -1.17
CA ARG A 28 -12.26 -17.54 -0.12
C ARG A 28 -11.93 -17.02 1.28
N ALA A 29 -10.81 -16.31 1.44
CA ALA A 29 -10.44 -15.71 2.72
C ALA A 29 -11.42 -14.62 3.18
N ILE A 30 -12.03 -13.87 2.26
CA ILE A 30 -13.07 -12.88 2.56
C ILE A 30 -14.39 -13.60 2.90
N ALA A 31 -14.79 -14.56 2.07
CA ALA A 31 -16.03 -15.33 2.24
C ALA A 31 -16.06 -16.13 3.56
N ALA A 32 -14.89 -16.54 4.09
CA ALA A 32 -14.77 -17.21 5.39
C ALA A 32 -15.27 -16.37 6.59
N TYR A 33 -15.43 -15.05 6.43
CA TYR A 33 -16.07 -14.19 7.43
C TYR A 33 -17.60 -14.14 7.30
N GLY A 34 -18.18 -14.85 6.32
CA GLY A 34 -19.62 -14.87 6.06
C GLY A 34 -20.12 -13.66 5.25
N ALA A 35 -19.22 -12.91 4.62
CA ALA A 35 -19.56 -11.82 3.71
C ALA A 35 -20.17 -12.36 2.42
N ARG A 36 -21.18 -11.65 1.89
CA ARG A 36 -21.71 -11.93 0.55
C ARG A 36 -20.74 -11.36 -0.48
N ILE A 37 -20.15 -12.21 -1.30
CA ILE A 37 -19.27 -11.74 -2.38
C ILE A 37 -20.12 -11.35 -3.61
N VAL A 38 -19.82 -10.19 -4.18
CA VAL A 38 -20.35 -9.73 -5.47
C VAL A 38 -19.17 -9.51 -6.40
N ARG A 39 -18.91 -10.44 -7.31
CA ARG A 39 -17.85 -10.30 -8.31
C ARG A 39 -18.37 -9.62 -9.56
N ILE A 40 -17.67 -8.60 -10.04
CA ILE A 40 -17.95 -7.93 -11.31
C ILE A 40 -16.94 -8.36 -12.38
N ALA A 41 -17.26 -8.09 -13.65
CA ALA A 41 -16.37 -8.35 -14.78
C ALA A 41 -15.34 -7.22 -15.03
N GLY A 42 -15.51 -6.07 -14.38
CA GLY A 42 -14.64 -4.90 -14.52
C GLY A 42 -13.39 -4.95 -13.65
N ASN A 43 -12.65 -3.84 -13.64
CA ASN A 43 -11.45 -3.60 -12.85
C ASN A 43 -11.75 -3.04 -11.44
N TYR A 44 -10.69 -2.69 -10.70
CA TYR A 44 -10.79 -2.14 -9.34
C TYR A 44 -11.66 -0.88 -9.28
N ASP A 45 -11.42 0.11 -10.14
CA ASP A 45 -12.15 1.38 -10.14
C ASP A 45 -13.64 1.17 -10.45
N GLU A 46 -13.95 0.28 -11.39
CA GLU A 46 -15.32 -0.14 -11.69
C GLU A 46 -16.00 -0.85 -10.51
N SER A 47 -15.24 -1.57 -9.68
CA SER A 47 -15.76 -2.22 -8.47
C SER A 47 -16.19 -1.22 -7.41
N VAL A 48 -15.47 -0.09 -7.28
CA VAL A 48 -15.82 1.02 -6.39
C VAL A 48 -17.12 1.68 -6.85
N VAL A 49 -17.24 1.96 -8.16
CA VAL A 49 -18.47 2.53 -8.74
C VAL A 49 -19.65 1.58 -8.53
N HIS A 50 -19.46 0.28 -8.74
CA HIS A 50 -20.52 -0.71 -8.53
C HIS A 50 -20.93 -0.82 -7.05
N ALA A 51 -19.98 -0.74 -6.13
CA ALA A 51 -20.27 -0.72 -4.69
C ALA A 51 -21.14 0.49 -4.29
N ALA A 52 -20.86 1.68 -4.84
CA ALA A 52 -21.68 2.87 -4.64
C ALA A 52 -23.12 2.69 -5.17
N GLN A 53 -23.26 2.16 -6.39
CA GLN A 53 -24.57 1.88 -6.98
C GLN A 53 -25.39 0.89 -6.16
N LEU A 54 -24.76 -0.18 -5.65
CA LEU A 54 -25.42 -1.15 -4.77
C LEU A 54 -25.82 -0.50 -3.44
N ALA A 55 -24.98 0.38 -2.90
CA ALA A 55 -25.29 1.09 -1.67
C ALA A 55 -26.51 1.99 -1.83
N ASP A 56 -26.57 2.79 -2.90
CA ASP A 56 -27.70 3.66 -3.21
C ASP A 56 -29.00 2.85 -3.42
N ALA A 57 -28.93 1.78 -4.21
CA ALA A 57 -30.11 0.96 -4.53
C ALA A 57 -30.69 0.23 -3.32
N ASN A 58 -29.89 -0.03 -2.29
CA ASN A 58 -30.30 -0.84 -1.14
C ASN A 58 -30.29 -0.08 0.20
N GLY A 59 -29.99 1.22 0.19
CA GLY A 59 -29.80 2.02 1.41
C GLY A 59 -28.67 1.51 2.30
N TRP A 60 -27.55 1.08 1.70
CA TRP A 60 -26.34 0.68 2.43
C TRP A 60 -25.36 1.84 2.53
N HIS A 61 -24.31 1.65 3.31
CA HIS A 61 -23.18 2.58 3.37
C HIS A 61 -21.99 1.97 2.65
N VAL A 62 -21.37 2.75 1.77
CA VAL A 62 -20.08 2.39 1.18
C VAL A 62 -19.01 2.51 2.26
N VAL A 63 -18.14 1.51 2.35
CA VAL A 63 -16.89 1.58 3.13
C VAL A 63 -15.75 1.22 2.19
N SER A 64 -14.99 2.24 1.82
CA SER A 64 -13.91 2.19 0.84
C SER A 64 -12.72 3.00 1.35
N ASP A 65 -11.52 2.60 0.94
CA ASP A 65 -10.24 3.23 1.27
C ASP A 65 -9.77 4.25 0.22
N THR A 66 -10.60 4.50 -0.81
CA THR A 66 -10.42 5.60 -1.78
C THR A 66 -11.53 6.64 -1.67
N SER A 67 -11.24 7.87 -2.08
CA SER A 67 -12.16 9.01 -2.04
C SER A 67 -12.60 9.45 -3.43
N TYR A 68 -13.71 10.16 -3.50
CA TYR A 68 -14.21 10.86 -4.69
C TYR A 68 -15.09 12.03 -4.25
N ASP A 69 -15.49 12.88 -5.19
CA ASP A 69 -16.31 14.07 -4.90
C ASP A 69 -17.54 13.70 -4.05
N GLY A 70 -17.64 14.30 -2.86
CA GLY A 70 -18.72 14.07 -1.92
C GLY A 70 -18.56 12.84 -1.02
N TYR A 71 -17.46 12.07 -1.13
CA TYR A 71 -17.16 10.90 -0.32
C TYR A 71 -15.72 10.94 0.22
N GLU A 72 -15.57 11.57 1.38
CA GLU A 72 -14.26 11.74 2.02
C GLU A 72 -14.22 11.29 3.49
N ALA A 73 -15.34 11.31 4.21
CA ALA A 73 -15.35 11.05 5.65
C ALA A 73 -14.81 9.65 5.99
N ILE A 74 -15.34 8.61 5.34
CA ILE A 74 -14.93 7.22 5.59
C ILE A 74 -13.49 6.96 5.10
N PRO A 75 -13.08 7.37 3.88
CA PRO A 75 -11.68 7.25 3.45
C PRO A 75 -10.70 7.96 4.40
N ARG A 76 -11.08 9.11 4.96
CA ARG A 76 -10.29 9.83 5.96
C ARG A 76 -10.11 9.00 7.23
N ASP A 77 -11.17 8.39 7.74
CA ASP A 77 -11.10 7.52 8.93
C ASP A 77 -10.23 6.29 8.67
N VAL A 78 -10.34 5.67 7.49
CA VAL A 78 -9.49 4.54 7.08
C VAL A 78 -8.01 4.96 7.05
N MET A 79 -7.71 6.09 6.42
CA MET A 79 -6.36 6.66 6.34
C MET A 79 -5.78 7.02 7.71
N GLN A 80 -6.59 7.60 8.61
CA GLN A 80 -6.18 7.85 9.99
C GLN A 80 -5.87 6.55 10.73
N GLY A 81 -6.67 5.50 10.51
CA GLY A 81 -6.42 4.17 11.06
C GLY A 81 -5.06 3.60 10.64
N TYR A 82 -4.61 3.84 9.40
CA TYR A 82 -3.29 3.42 8.95
C TYR A 82 -2.13 4.10 9.70
N GLY A 83 -2.34 5.30 10.27
CA GLY A 83 -1.34 5.98 11.10
C GLY A 83 -0.91 5.19 12.35
N VAL A 84 -1.72 4.23 12.80
CA VAL A 84 -1.36 3.33 13.92
C VAL A 84 -0.09 2.52 13.60
N ILE A 85 0.14 2.15 12.33
CA ILE A 85 1.36 1.43 11.92
C ILE A 85 2.60 2.28 12.23
N ALA A 86 2.55 3.59 11.95
CA ALA A 86 3.64 4.49 12.27
C ALA A 86 3.84 4.59 13.79
N ALA A 87 2.76 4.77 14.55
CA ALA A 87 2.81 4.85 16.01
C ALA A 87 3.49 3.62 16.64
N GLU A 88 3.12 2.42 16.18
CA GLU A 88 3.69 1.16 16.67
C GLU A 88 5.16 0.99 16.27
N ALA A 89 5.51 1.30 15.01
CA ALA A 89 6.90 1.24 14.55
C ALA A 89 7.83 2.14 15.37
N LEU A 90 7.34 3.32 15.75
CA LEU A 90 8.07 4.27 16.59
C LEU A 90 8.20 3.80 18.04
N ALA A 91 7.18 3.14 18.58
CA ALA A 91 7.23 2.58 19.92
C ALA A 91 8.19 1.37 20.02
N GLN A 92 8.33 0.61 18.94
CA GLN A 92 9.21 -0.56 18.87
C GLN A 92 10.69 -0.20 18.64
N GLN A 93 10.97 0.97 18.06
CA GLN A 93 12.34 1.37 17.71
C GLN A 93 12.90 2.38 18.69
N ARG A 94 14.13 2.13 19.15
CA ARG A 94 14.86 3.12 19.93
C ARG A 94 15.25 4.29 19.03
N ALA A 95 14.97 5.50 19.50
CA ALA A 95 15.52 6.70 18.90
C ALA A 95 17.06 6.67 18.94
N ASP A 96 17.71 7.26 17.94
CA ASP A 96 19.14 7.56 18.01
C ASP A 96 19.40 8.72 19.00
N ASP A 97 20.66 9.13 19.11
CA ASP A 97 21.09 10.26 19.94
C ASP A 97 20.41 11.59 19.53
N ASP A 98 19.95 11.69 18.27
CA ASP A 98 19.19 12.84 17.77
C ASP A 98 17.68 12.74 18.08
N GLY A 99 17.20 11.65 18.69
CA GLY A 99 15.79 11.45 18.96
C GLY A 99 14.98 10.90 17.77
N ARG A 100 15.62 10.45 16.68
CA ARG A 100 14.97 9.97 15.45
C ARG A 100 15.18 8.47 15.26
N PRO A 101 14.11 7.66 15.17
CA PRO A 101 14.26 6.23 14.90
C PRO A 101 14.50 5.93 13.41
N PHE A 102 14.10 6.83 12.50
CA PHE A 102 14.19 6.62 11.06
C PHE A 102 14.65 7.90 10.35
N THR A 103 15.41 7.70 9.29
CA THR A 103 15.86 8.76 8.36
C THR A 103 15.09 8.73 7.05
N HIS A 104 14.61 7.55 6.64
CA HIS A 104 13.89 7.33 5.40
C HIS A 104 12.74 6.35 5.66
N VAL A 105 11.62 6.52 4.96
CA VAL A 105 10.50 5.58 4.94
C VAL A 105 10.08 5.32 3.50
N PHE A 106 10.07 4.04 3.13
CA PHE A 106 9.57 3.58 1.84
C PHE A 106 8.12 3.13 1.99
N LEU A 107 7.24 3.75 1.23
CA LEU A 107 5.79 3.58 1.30
C LEU A 107 5.29 3.08 -0.05
N GLN A 108 4.72 1.88 -0.08
CA GLN A 108 4.10 1.39 -1.31
C GLN A 108 2.84 2.20 -1.66
N GLY A 109 2.71 2.57 -2.92
CA GLY A 109 1.61 3.37 -3.47
C GLY A 109 0.60 2.49 -4.22
N GLY A 110 -0.65 2.50 -3.75
CA GLY A 110 -1.84 2.15 -4.56
C GLY A 110 -2.62 3.44 -4.82
N VAL A 111 -3.85 3.55 -4.33
CA VAL A 111 -4.58 4.85 -4.32
C VAL A 111 -3.96 5.92 -3.41
N GLY A 112 -3.01 5.53 -2.54
CA GLY A 112 -2.24 6.44 -1.68
C GLY A 112 -2.66 6.50 -0.20
N GLY A 113 -3.76 5.89 0.20
CA GLY A 113 -4.31 6.01 1.57
C GLY A 113 -3.35 5.54 2.68
N LEU A 114 -2.69 4.39 2.52
CA LEU A 114 -1.68 3.90 3.47
C LEU A 114 -0.51 4.87 3.58
N ALA A 115 0.06 5.28 2.44
CA ALA A 115 1.19 6.19 2.38
C ALA A 115 0.85 7.52 3.06
N ALA A 116 -0.33 8.08 2.77
CA ALA A 116 -0.81 9.33 3.37
C ALA A 116 -0.99 9.21 4.89
N GLY A 117 -1.56 8.10 5.38
CA GLY A 117 -1.73 7.85 6.81
C GLY A 117 -0.42 7.77 7.58
N VAL A 118 0.56 7.01 7.05
CA VAL A 118 1.88 6.87 7.67
C VAL A 118 2.69 8.16 7.59
N ALA A 119 2.76 8.78 6.41
CA ALA A 119 3.53 9.99 6.19
C ALA A 119 2.98 11.17 7.00
N SER A 120 1.65 11.32 7.05
CA SER A 120 1.00 12.40 7.81
C SER A 120 1.22 12.25 9.31
N TYR A 121 1.16 11.02 9.86
CA TYR A 121 1.45 10.77 11.27
C TYR A 121 2.88 11.20 11.64
N LEU A 122 3.86 10.80 10.81
CA LEU A 122 5.26 11.14 11.02
C LEU A 122 5.53 12.63 10.80
N TRP A 123 4.86 13.25 9.83
CA TRP A 123 4.94 14.70 9.60
C TRP A 123 4.39 15.49 10.79
N GLU A 124 3.21 15.14 11.30
CA GLU A 124 2.59 15.82 12.44
C GLU A 124 3.50 15.75 13.68
N ARG A 125 4.12 14.58 13.90
CA ARG A 125 4.99 14.36 15.05
C ARG A 125 6.33 15.09 14.94
N ASP A 126 7.01 14.97 13.79
CA ASP A 126 8.41 15.38 13.65
C ASP A 126 8.59 16.70 12.88
N GLY A 127 7.54 17.20 12.23
CA GLY A 127 7.55 18.45 11.47
C GLY A 127 8.70 18.50 10.46
N ALA A 128 9.48 19.58 10.46
CA ALA A 128 10.64 19.74 9.58
C ALA A 128 11.76 18.71 9.82
N ARG A 129 11.70 17.91 10.89
CA ARG A 129 12.67 16.86 11.22
C ARG A 129 12.21 15.46 10.84
N ARG A 130 11.06 15.34 10.17
CA ARG A 130 10.52 14.08 9.65
C ARG A 130 11.56 13.32 8.80
N PRO A 131 11.42 12.00 8.64
CA PRO A 131 12.22 11.26 7.67
C PRO A 131 11.89 11.67 6.23
N HIS A 132 12.78 11.32 5.32
CA HIS A 132 12.51 11.37 3.89
C HIS A 132 11.49 10.30 3.50
N PHE A 133 10.46 10.68 2.77
CA PHE A 133 9.41 9.78 2.30
C PHE A 133 9.60 9.45 0.82
N ILE A 134 9.61 8.17 0.51
CA ILE A 134 9.73 7.64 -0.84
C ILE A 134 8.52 6.77 -1.14
N VAL A 135 7.67 7.22 -2.05
CA VAL A 135 6.55 6.41 -2.55
C VAL A 135 7.03 5.50 -3.66
N VAL A 136 6.66 4.22 -3.57
CA VAL A 136 7.06 3.15 -4.51
C VAL A 136 5.82 2.57 -5.17
N GLU A 137 5.72 2.69 -6.49
CA GLU A 137 4.61 2.13 -7.27
C GLU A 137 5.08 1.12 -8.31
N PRO A 138 4.27 0.12 -8.67
CA PRO A 138 4.49 -0.64 -9.91
C PRO A 138 4.44 0.30 -11.11
N ARG A 139 5.37 0.14 -12.06
CA ARG A 139 5.37 0.89 -13.31
C ARG A 139 4.04 0.82 -14.08
N GLN A 140 3.31 -0.30 -13.94
CA GLN A 140 2.04 -0.51 -14.64
C GLN A 140 0.84 0.18 -13.97
N ALA A 141 0.96 0.64 -12.72
CA ALA A 141 -0.08 1.36 -11.98
C ALA A 141 0.53 2.53 -11.18
N ASP A 142 0.97 3.56 -11.90
CA ASP A 142 1.82 4.65 -11.42
C ASP A 142 1.04 5.96 -11.11
N CYS A 143 -0.18 5.84 -10.56
CA CYS A 143 -1.09 6.98 -10.47
C CYS A 143 -0.56 8.12 -9.57
N LEU A 144 0.16 7.83 -8.49
CA LEU A 144 0.76 8.84 -7.60
C LEU A 144 1.99 9.50 -8.23
N TYR A 145 2.81 8.74 -8.95
CA TYR A 145 3.93 9.27 -9.73
C TYR A 145 3.44 10.23 -10.81
N GLN A 146 2.38 9.87 -11.53
CA GLN A 146 1.74 10.78 -12.49
C GLN A 146 1.12 11.99 -11.80
N SER A 147 0.55 11.81 -10.60
CA SER A 147 0.02 12.91 -9.80
C SER A 147 1.11 13.91 -9.43
N ALA A 148 2.31 13.44 -9.08
CA ALA A 148 3.47 14.28 -8.79
C ALA A 148 3.98 15.05 -10.03
N LEU A 149 3.90 14.46 -11.22
CA LEU A 149 4.21 15.17 -12.46
C LEU A 149 3.17 16.22 -12.83
N ALA A 150 1.90 15.96 -12.54
CA ALA A 150 0.77 16.83 -12.89
C ALA A 150 0.46 17.91 -11.84
N GLY A 151 0.88 17.73 -10.58
CA GLY A 151 0.51 18.59 -9.45
C GLY A 151 -0.94 18.42 -9.00
N GLN A 152 -1.58 17.29 -9.33
CA GLN A 152 -2.96 16.96 -8.93
C GLN A 152 -3.18 15.45 -9.01
N ALA A 153 -4.14 14.92 -8.24
CA ALA A 153 -4.54 13.52 -8.31
C ALA A 153 -4.85 13.12 -9.76
N SER A 154 -4.15 12.09 -10.23
CA SER A 154 -4.11 11.69 -11.64
C SER A 154 -4.28 10.19 -11.81
N LYS A 155 -4.47 9.77 -13.06
CA LYS A 155 -4.60 8.36 -13.44
C LYS A 155 -3.25 7.76 -13.78
N ALA A 156 -3.12 6.45 -13.57
CA ALA A 156 -2.00 5.67 -14.06
C ALA A 156 -1.93 5.72 -15.60
N THR A 157 -0.71 5.61 -16.13
CA THR A 157 -0.46 5.55 -17.58
C THR A 157 -0.32 4.13 -18.12
N GLY A 158 -0.13 3.16 -17.22
CA GLY A 158 0.04 1.75 -17.55
C GLY A 158 -1.26 0.97 -17.73
N SER A 159 -1.11 -0.35 -17.81
CA SER A 159 -2.20 -1.32 -18.00
C SER A 159 -3.02 -1.60 -16.74
N VAL A 160 -2.51 -1.17 -15.57
CA VAL A 160 -2.92 -1.60 -14.22
C VAL A 160 -2.85 -3.11 -13.97
N ASP A 161 -2.17 -3.86 -14.84
CA ASP A 161 -1.91 -5.30 -14.66
C ASP A 161 -0.55 -5.48 -13.97
N SER A 162 -0.55 -5.88 -12.70
CA SER A 162 0.66 -6.09 -11.92
C SER A 162 0.47 -7.24 -10.94
N VAL A 163 1.55 -8.00 -10.71
CA VAL A 163 1.59 -9.02 -9.66
C VAL A 163 1.37 -8.42 -8.26
N MET A 164 1.68 -7.14 -8.08
CA MET A 164 1.42 -6.37 -6.86
C MET A 164 -0.06 -5.95 -6.78
N ALA A 165 -0.95 -6.94 -6.64
CA ALA A 165 -2.40 -6.74 -6.72
C ALA A 165 -2.97 -5.65 -5.78
N GLY A 166 -2.37 -5.44 -4.61
CA GLY A 166 -2.78 -4.37 -3.68
C GLY A 166 -2.38 -2.95 -4.10
N LEU A 167 -1.53 -2.82 -5.13
CA LEU A 167 -1.02 -1.55 -5.67
C LEU A 167 -1.52 -1.27 -7.09
N ALA A 168 -2.24 -2.22 -7.70
CA ALA A 168 -2.76 -2.14 -9.07
C ALA A 168 -3.98 -1.21 -9.19
N CYS A 169 -3.82 0.07 -8.87
CA CYS A 169 -4.88 1.08 -8.86
C CYS A 169 -4.79 2.00 -10.08
N GLY A 170 -5.92 2.30 -10.72
CA GLY A 170 -5.96 3.17 -11.90
C GLY A 170 -5.95 4.66 -11.59
N GLU A 171 -6.47 5.06 -10.42
CA GLU A 171 -6.63 6.47 -10.05
C GLU A 171 -6.13 6.73 -8.62
N ALA A 172 -5.41 7.84 -8.43
CA ALA A 172 -5.03 8.29 -7.10
C ALA A 172 -6.27 8.82 -6.34
N SER A 173 -6.38 8.51 -5.05
CA SER A 173 -7.41 9.12 -4.21
C SER A 173 -7.15 10.63 -4.08
N PRO A 174 -8.09 11.52 -4.46
CA PRO A 174 -7.94 12.96 -4.30
C PRO A 174 -7.60 13.37 -2.85
N LEU A 175 -8.29 12.76 -1.89
CA LEU A 175 -8.04 13.02 -0.47
C LEU A 175 -6.63 12.59 -0.07
N ALA A 176 -6.16 11.41 -0.48
CA ALA A 176 -4.81 10.98 -0.16
C ALA A 176 -3.77 11.90 -0.79
N TRP A 177 -4.00 12.35 -2.04
CA TRP A 177 -3.11 13.26 -2.75
C TRP A 177 -2.91 14.59 -1.99
N ASP A 178 -3.96 15.18 -1.43
CA ASP A 178 -3.87 16.43 -0.65
C ASP A 178 -2.88 16.33 0.52
N PHE A 179 -2.70 15.13 1.08
CA PHE A 179 -1.69 14.88 2.12
C PHE A 179 -0.33 14.52 1.54
N LEU A 180 -0.29 13.76 0.43
CA LEU A 180 0.94 13.28 -0.19
C LEU A 180 1.73 14.39 -0.88
N GLU A 181 1.07 15.28 -1.63
CA GLU A 181 1.70 16.36 -2.38
C GLU A 181 2.69 17.20 -1.53
N PRO A 182 2.31 17.71 -0.34
CA PRO A 182 3.23 18.49 0.47
C PRO A 182 4.24 17.64 1.26
N CYS A 183 4.02 16.32 1.41
CA CYS A 183 4.80 15.50 2.33
C CYS A 183 5.86 14.63 1.67
N ILE A 184 5.61 14.10 0.47
CA ILE A 184 6.48 13.12 -0.17
C ILE A 184 7.67 13.80 -0.86
N ASP A 185 8.89 13.30 -0.62
CA ASP A 185 10.10 13.85 -1.24
C ASP A 185 10.37 13.23 -2.60
N HIS A 186 10.10 11.92 -2.74
CA HIS A 186 10.38 11.17 -3.96
C HIS A 186 9.26 10.19 -4.30
N PHE A 187 8.95 10.10 -5.59
CA PHE A 187 8.13 9.04 -6.16
C PHE A 187 9.03 8.20 -7.07
N MET A 188 8.93 6.89 -6.97
CA MET A 188 9.71 5.97 -7.80
C MET A 188 8.87 4.79 -8.28
N LEU A 189 9.30 4.24 -9.41
CA LEU A 189 8.67 3.10 -10.05
C LEU A 189 9.57 1.88 -9.96
N ILE A 190 8.97 0.73 -9.68
CA ILE A 190 9.61 -0.59 -9.74
C ILE A 190 8.89 -1.48 -10.75
N ASP A 191 9.59 -2.49 -11.25
CA ASP A 191 8.99 -3.52 -12.08
C ASP A 191 8.52 -4.70 -11.19
N ASP A 192 7.59 -5.52 -11.68
CA ASP A 192 7.07 -6.68 -10.93
C ASP A 192 8.18 -7.66 -10.52
N ASP A 193 9.19 -7.84 -11.38
CA ASP A 193 10.35 -8.67 -11.09
C ASP A 193 11.17 -8.16 -9.90
N ASP A 194 11.18 -6.84 -9.65
CA ASP A 194 11.86 -6.28 -8.47
C ASP A 194 11.11 -6.64 -7.19
N ALA A 195 9.77 -6.60 -7.20
CA ALA A 195 8.95 -7.02 -6.08
C ALA A 195 9.12 -8.53 -5.80
N VAL A 196 9.07 -9.36 -6.85
CA VAL A 196 9.29 -10.81 -6.74
C VAL A 196 10.69 -11.13 -6.22
N GLN A 197 11.71 -10.40 -6.66
CA GLN A 197 13.07 -10.59 -6.14
C GLN A 197 13.14 -10.20 -4.65
N ALA A 198 12.52 -9.10 -4.24
CA ALA A 198 12.46 -8.72 -2.83
C ALA A 198 11.71 -9.75 -1.97
N MET A 199 10.63 -10.36 -2.48
CA MET A 199 9.96 -11.46 -1.79
C MET A 199 10.89 -12.66 -1.57
N ARG A 200 11.66 -13.04 -2.60
CA ARG A 200 12.65 -14.14 -2.52
C ARG A 200 13.75 -13.82 -1.51
N ASP A 201 14.28 -12.62 -1.53
CA ASP A 201 15.35 -12.19 -0.64
C ASP A 201 14.87 -12.16 0.83
N LEU A 202 13.66 -11.65 1.08
CA LEU A 202 13.03 -11.67 2.41
C LEU A 202 12.75 -13.09 2.89
N ALA A 203 12.25 -13.96 2.02
CA ALA A 203 11.95 -15.36 2.35
C ALA A 203 13.22 -16.17 2.64
N ALA A 204 14.31 -15.92 1.91
CA ALA A 204 15.60 -16.57 2.13
C ALA A 204 16.28 -16.10 3.44
N GLY A 205 16.12 -14.82 3.78
CA GLY A 205 16.85 -14.19 4.88
C GLY A 205 18.36 -14.12 4.60
N SER A 206 19.16 -13.88 5.65
CA SER A 206 20.61 -13.85 5.55
C SER A 206 21.25 -14.34 6.86
N GLU A 207 22.58 -14.33 6.96
CA GLU A 207 23.26 -14.60 8.23
C GLU A 207 22.88 -13.60 9.35
N ARG A 208 22.40 -12.41 8.97
CA ARG A 208 22.03 -11.33 9.88
C ARG A 208 20.52 -11.07 9.94
N ASP A 209 19.77 -11.58 8.97
CA ASP A 209 18.35 -11.30 8.80
C ASP A 209 17.53 -12.58 8.89
N VAL A 210 16.47 -12.54 9.68
CA VAL A 210 15.55 -13.69 9.78
C VAL A 210 14.72 -13.82 8.51
N PRO A 211 14.50 -15.04 8.01
CA PRO A 211 13.51 -15.31 6.98
C PRO A 211 12.14 -14.71 7.34
N PHE A 212 11.50 -14.08 6.36
CA PHE A 212 10.27 -13.35 6.57
C PHE A 212 9.34 -13.44 5.36
N VAL A 213 8.07 -13.80 5.61
CA VAL A 213 7.07 -13.95 4.56
C VAL A 213 6.48 -12.58 4.21
N SER A 214 6.68 -12.16 2.96
CA SER A 214 6.10 -10.95 2.40
C SER A 214 5.40 -11.25 1.08
N GLY A 215 4.18 -10.74 0.92
CA GLY A 215 3.43 -10.79 -0.33
C GLY A 215 3.96 -9.78 -1.34
N GLU A 216 3.38 -9.76 -2.53
CA GLU A 216 3.88 -8.99 -3.66
C GLU A 216 3.86 -7.48 -3.38
N SER A 217 2.70 -6.97 -2.94
CA SER A 217 2.54 -5.55 -2.55
C SER A 217 3.23 -5.23 -1.23
N GLY A 218 3.42 -6.22 -0.37
CA GLY A 218 4.12 -6.10 0.91
C GLY A 218 5.62 -5.83 0.73
N ALA A 219 6.23 -6.46 -0.27
CA ALA A 219 7.66 -6.38 -0.52
C ALA A 219 8.08 -5.09 -1.26
N ALA A 220 7.13 -4.34 -1.84
CA ALA A 220 7.39 -3.20 -2.71
C ALA A 220 8.29 -2.12 -2.09
N GLY A 221 8.13 -1.81 -0.80
CA GLY A 221 9.01 -0.84 -0.12
C GLY A 221 10.48 -1.29 -0.07
N VAL A 222 10.72 -2.58 0.20
CA VAL A 222 12.06 -3.18 0.20
C VAL A 222 12.61 -3.27 -1.21
N ALA A 223 11.78 -3.63 -2.19
CA ALA A 223 12.14 -3.64 -3.60
C ALA A 223 12.58 -2.24 -4.07
N GLY A 224 11.83 -1.19 -3.71
CA GLY A 224 12.19 0.20 -4.01
C GLY A 224 13.56 0.59 -3.44
N LEU A 225 13.82 0.26 -2.18
CA LEU A 225 15.14 0.47 -1.58
C LEU A 225 16.24 -0.28 -2.35
N ALA A 226 16.04 -1.55 -2.65
CA ALA A 226 17.02 -2.37 -3.37
C ALA A 226 17.30 -1.81 -4.77
N VAL A 227 16.26 -1.43 -5.52
CA VAL A 227 16.38 -0.79 -6.84
C VAL A 227 17.13 0.52 -6.75
N LEU A 228 16.80 1.37 -5.78
CA LEU A 228 17.47 2.66 -5.60
C LEU A 228 18.96 2.50 -5.28
N MET A 229 19.31 1.50 -4.46
CA MET A 229 20.70 1.19 -4.10
C MET A 229 21.54 0.62 -5.25
N ARG A 230 20.93 0.14 -6.35
CA ARG A 230 21.65 -0.24 -7.57
C ARG A 230 22.27 0.96 -8.29
N ASP A 231 21.77 2.17 -8.04
CA ASP A 231 22.32 3.44 -8.55
C ASP A 231 22.79 4.33 -7.39
N PRO A 232 24.10 4.28 -7.04
CA PRO A 232 24.64 5.07 -5.94
C PRO A 232 24.46 6.59 -6.10
N ALA A 233 24.32 7.10 -7.33
CA ALA A 233 24.09 8.53 -7.55
C ALA A 233 22.66 8.91 -7.17
N ARG A 234 21.67 8.11 -7.58
CA ARG A 234 20.27 8.30 -7.18
C ARG A 234 20.04 8.07 -5.69
N ALA A 235 20.66 7.04 -5.12
CA ALA A 235 20.59 6.81 -3.68
C ALA A 235 21.07 8.03 -2.87
N ARG A 236 22.23 8.61 -3.25
CA ARG A 236 22.72 9.85 -2.62
C ARG A 236 21.81 11.04 -2.86
N GLN A 237 21.21 11.16 -4.05
CA GLN A 237 20.23 12.21 -4.34
C GLN A 237 18.99 12.09 -3.45
N ALA A 238 18.58 10.87 -3.12
CA ALA A 238 17.48 10.59 -2.20
C ALA A 238 17.87 10.71 -0.71
N GLY A 239 19.11 11.11 -0.40
CA GLY A 239 19.61 11.28 0.97
C GLY A 239 20.16 10.00 1.62
N LEU A 240 20.24 8.88 0.90
CA LEU A 240 20.75 7.62 1.45
C LEU A 240 22.27 7.60 1.54
N ASP A 241 22.76 7.17 2.70
CA ASP A 241 24.17 7.01 3.05
C ASP A 241 24.39 5.87 4.06
N ALA A 242 25.62 5.72 4.55
CA ALA A 242 25.97 4.67 5.52
C ALA A 242 25.36 4.86 6.93
N HIS A 243 24.78 6.03 7.22
CA HIS A 243 24.13 6.35 8.49
C HIS A 243 22.59 6.26 8.39
N SER A 244 22.07 5.95 7.20
CA SER A 244 20.65 5.89 6.95
C SER A 244 19.98 4.73 7.69
N ARG A 245 18.96 5.09 8.46
CA ARG A 245 18.02 4.16 9.12
C ARG A 245 16.72 4.14 8.32
N VAL A 246 16.47 3.05 7.62
CA VAL A 246 15.35 2.95 6.68
C VAL A 246 14.21 2.13 7.30
N LEU A 247 13.00 2.68 7.27
CA LEU A 247 11.76 1.94 7.56
C LEU A 247 11.14 1.48 6.24
N ALA A 248 10.83 0.18 6.15
CA ALA A 248 9.97 -0.38 5.13
C ALA A 248 8.84 -1.15 5.82
N ILE A 249 7.63 -1.12 5.24
CA ILE A 249 6.44 -1.73 5.82
C ILE A 249 6.02 -2.92 4.98
N ASN A 250 6.04 -4.11 5.56
CA ASN A 250 5.41 -5.26 4.94
C ASN A 250 3.90 -5.23 5.18
N THR A 251 3.13 -4.81 4.18
CA THR A 251 1.68 -4.63 4.29
C THR A 251 0.89 -5.92 4.23
N GLU A 252 1.47 -7.00 3.70
CA GLU A 252 0.81 -8.30 3.63
C GLU A 252 1.80 -9.47 3.61
N GLY A 253 1.38 -10.63 4.14
CA GLY A 253 2.06 -11.90 3.92
C GLY A 253 1.61 -12.58 2.62
N ALA A 254 1.70 -13.91 2.56
CA ALA A 254 1.19 -14.70 1.44
C ALA A 254 -0.36 -14.74 1.39
N THR A 255 -0.99 -13.66 0.90
CA THR A 255 -2.47 -13.55 0.83
C THR A 255 -3.10 -14.47 -0.22
N ALA A 256 -2.34 -14.86 -1.24
CA ALA A 256 -2.62 -15.97 -2.14
C ALA A 256 -1.42 -16.96 -2.12
N PRO A 257 -1.46 -18.02 -1.29
CA PRO A 257 -0.34 -18.96 -1.13
C PRO A 257 0.16 -19.60 -2.44
N SER A 258 -0.72 -19.78 -3.42
CA SER A 258 -0.34 -20.29 -4.74
C SER A 258 0.51 -19.30 -5.53
N VAL A 259 0.14 -18.01 -5.52
CA VAL A 259 0.90 -16.93 -6.16
C VAL A 259 2.24 -16.75 -5.45
N TYR A 260 2.25 -16.72 -4.11
CA TYR A 260 3.48 -16.67 -3.34
C TYR A 260 4.46 -17.80 -3.74
N ARG A 261 3.97 -19.04 -3.85
CA ARG A 261 4.78 -20.18 -4.27
C ARG A 261 5.30 -20.03 -5.70
N GLN A 262 4.52 -19.45 -6.61
CA GLN A 262 4.97 -19.18 -7.98
C GLN A 262 6.10 -18.12 -8.00
N CYS A 263 5.96 -17.07 -7.19
CA CYS A 263 6.94 -16.00 -7.09
C CYS A 263 8.23 -16.47 -6.40
N VAL A 264 8.12 -17.08 -5.22
CA VAL A 264 9.26 -17.41 -4.36
C VAL A 264 9.86 -18.78 -4.65
N GLY A 265 9.06 -19.73 -5.15
CA GLY A 265 9.48 -21.11 -5.37
C GLY A 265 9.35 -22.03 -4.14
N ASP A 266 8.86 -21.51 -3.01
CA ASP A 266 8.62 -22.26 -1.77
C ASP A 266 7.26 -21.92 -1.15
N THR A 267 6.81 -22.70 -0.17
CA THR A 267 5.63 -22.38 0.64
C THR A 267 5.95 -21.37 1.72
N ALA A 268 5.03 -20.42 1.91
CA ALA A 268 5.02 -19.49 3.03
C ALA A 268 4.93 -20.20 4.39
#